data_AF-A0A1Q7S5P7-F1
#
_entry.id   AF-A0A1Q7S5P7-F1
#
_cell.length_a   1.000
_cell.length_b   1.000
_cell.length_c   1.000
_cell.angle_alpha   90.00
_cell.angle_beta   90.00
_cell.angle_gamma   90.00
#
_symmetry.space_group_name_H-M   'P 1'
#
loop_
_entity.id
_entity.type
_entity.pdbx_description
1 polymer ?
#
loop_
_entity_poly.entity_id
_entity_poly.type
_entity_poly.pdbx_seq_one_letter_code
_entity_poly.pdbx_strand_id
1 'polypeptide(L)'
;MTRIKILAALVAIACLSLSVAAYQQAGRGQAQARVVDVDKLRDNLYVLRGGGGNTAIFIAANGVVVVDTKNPGWGQPILEKIKTLTDKPVTTIINTHTHGDHVSGNVEFPATVEVIVHENTKANMMEMRGATGIPQQGPPTNIFKEHNGLGLPKRTFKDKMSIGTGNDRIDLFYFGRGHTNGDAWVLFPALRVVHAGDIFAGKNLPLLDANNGGSGVQIGDSLAKAANSLKNVETIITGHSMTTMSMADLREYAEFNKEFLAVVREAKKAGKSVDDVAKTWKMPAKYTGYGAPQEARLKANIQVIYDELK
;
A
#
# COMPACT_ATOMS: atom_id res chain seq x y z
N MET A 1 34.53 -26.11 -55.47
CA MET A 1 33.88 -26.48 -54.19
C MET A 1 34.16 -25.52 -53.01
N THR A 2 34.97 -24.47 -53.17
CA THR A 2 35.41 -23.59 -52.06
C THR A 2 34.55 -22.32 -51.88
N ARG A 3 34.00 -21.74 -52.95
CA ARG A 3 33.21 -20.49 -52.87
C ARG A 3 31.82 -20.65 -52.24
N ILE A 4 31.16 -21.80 -52.46
CA ILE A 4 29.82 -22.08 -51.90
C ILE A 4 29.89 -22.27 -50.38
N LYS A 5 30.97 -22.87 -49.85
CA LYS A 5 31.17 -23.08 -48.41
C LYS A 5 31.43 -21.76 -47.67
N ILE A 6 32.15 -20.82 -48.31
CA ILE A 6 32.42 -19.49 -47.75
C ILE A 6 31.13 -18.64 -47.71
N LEU A 7 30.31 -18.69 -48.76
CA LEU A 7 29.04 -17.98 -48.79
C LEU A 7 28.04 -18.54 -47.75
N ALA A 8 27.98 -19.87 -47.59
CA ALA A 8 27.16 -20.49 -46.56
C ALA A 8 27.62 -20.15 -45.13
N ALA A 9 28.93 -20.06 -44.90
CA ALA A 9 29.49 -19.66 -43.61
C ALA A 9 29.21 -18.18 -43.28
N LEU A 10 29.28 -17.28 -44.28
CA LEU A 10 28.96 -15.86 -44.09
C LEU A 10 27.46 -15.62 -43.84
N VAL A 11 26.58 -16.36 -44.53
CA VAL A 11 25.13 -16.32 -44.26
C VAL A 11 24.81 -16.87 -42.87
N ALA A 12 25.46 -17.94 -42.44
CA ALA A 12 25.27 -18.49 -41.09
C ALA A 12 25.71 -17.51 -39.98
N ILE A 13 26.83 -16.80 -40.16
CA ILE A 13 27.30 -15.78 -39.21
C ILE A 13 26.39 -14.54 -39.20
N ALA A 14 25.87 -14.12 -40.35
CA ALA A 14 24.89 -13.03 -40.44
C ALA A 14 23.56 -13.41 -39.75
N CYS A 15 23.08 -14.65 -39.91
CA CYS A 15 21.89 -15.14 -39.22
C CYS A 15 22.11 -15.28 -37.70
N LEU A 16 23.30 -15.74 -37.26
CA LEU A 16 23.62 -15.80 -35.83
C LEU A 16 23.69 -14.41 -35.19
N SER A 17 24.32 -13.43 -35.85
CA SER A 17 24.42 -12.06 -35.33
C SER A 17 23.06 -11.34 -35.27
N LEU A 18 22.18 -11.56 -36.26
CA LEU A 18 20.79 -11.08 -36.21
C LEU A 18 19.98 -11.73 -35.07
N SER A 19 20.19 -13.03 -34.81
CA SER A 19 19.51 -13.73 -33.71
C SER A 19 19.97 -13.29 -32.32
N VAL A 20 21.24 -12.95 -32.15
CA VAL A 20 21.80 -12.44 -30.88
C VAL A 20 21.35 -10.99 -30.61
N ALA A 21 21.29 -10.15 -31.64
CA ALA A 21 20.74 -8.79 -31.53
C ALA A 21 19.24 -8.80 -31.19
N ALA A 22 18.46 -9.71 -31.80
CA ALA A 22 17.04 -9.89 -31.49
C ALA A 22 16.82 -10.41 -30.06
N TYR A 23 17.68 -11.30 -29.55
CA TYR A 23 17.63 -11.78 -28.16
C TYR A 23 18.03 -10.70 -27.14
N GLN A 24 19.04 -9.87 -27.44
CA GLN A 24 19.40 -8.74 -26.59
C GLN A 24 18.32 -7.65 -26.55
N GLN A 25 17.53 -7.51 -27.61
CA GLN A 25 16.41 -6.59 -27.67
C GLN A 25 15.15 -7.15 -27.00
N ALA A 26 14.92 -8.48 -27.06
CA ALA A 26 13.84 -9.16 -26.35
C ALA A 26 14.04 -9.21 -24.81
N GLY A 27 15.29 -9.13 -24.33
CA GLY A 27 15.63 -9.00 -22.91
C GLY A 27 15.62 -7.56 -22.38
N ARG A 28 15.53 -6.57 -23.27
CA ARG A 28 15.23 -5.17 -22.95
C ARG A 28 13.80 -4.90 -23.37
N GLY A 29 12.84 -5.46 -22.64
CA GLY A 29 11.52 -4.83 -22.59
C GLY A 29 11.79 -3.36 -22.26
N GLN A 30 11.54 -2.45 -23.21
CA GLN A 30 11.44 -1.05 -22.87
C GLN A 30 10.46 -1.04 -21.70
N ALA A 31 10.93 -0.63 -20.53
CA ALA A 31 10.04 -0.38 -19.41
C ALA A 31 9.03 0.62 -19.97
N GLN A 32 7.85 0.12 -20.31
CA GLN A 32 6.76 0.96 -20.77
C GLN A 32 6.63 1.98 -19.66
N ALA A 33 6.86 3.26 -19.99
CA ALA A 33 6.96 4.32 -18.98
C ALA A 33 5.78 4.13 -18.05
N ARG A 34 6.05 3.78 -16.79
CA ARG A 34 5.00 3.49 -15.82
C ARG A 34 4.25 4.81 -15.67
N VAL A 35 3.09 4.91 -16.33
CA VAL A 35 2.31 6.15 -16.34
C VAL A 35 1.82 6.34 -14.91
N VAL A 36 2.32 7.39 -14.28
CA VAL A 36 1.93 7.74 -12.93
C VAL A 36 0.82 8.78 -13.06
N ASP A 37 -0.42 8.36 -12.84
CA ASP A 37 -1.52 9.30 -12.69
C ASP A 37 -1.25 10.13 -11.43
N VAL A 38 -1.07 11.43 -11.61
CA VAL A 38 -0.71 12.36 -10.54
C VAL A 38 -1.79 13.39 -10.39
N ASP A 39 -2.47 13.35 -9.24
CA ASP A 39 -3.39 14.41 -8.85
C ASP A 39 -2.69 15.39 -7.93
N LYS A 40 -2.78 16.67 -8.28
CA LYS A 40 -2.42 17.77 -7.37
C LYS A 40 -3.58 17.98 -6.40
N LEU A 41 -3.41 17.61 -5.12
CA LEU A 41 -4.43 17.82 -4.09
C LEU A 41 -4.34 19.22 -3.49
N ARG A 42 -3.12 19.72 -3.29
CA ARG A 42 -2.80 21.08 -2.82
C ARG A 42 -1.52 21.54 -3.53
N ASP A 43 -1.08 22.77 -3.30
CA ASP A 43 0.09 23.34 -3.99
C ASP A 43 1.38 22.53 -3.83
N ASN A 44 1.56 21.94 -2.65
CA ASN A 44 2.72 21.12 -2.31
C ASN A 44 2.37 19.69 -1.91
N LEU A 45 1.17 19.19 -2.26
CA LEU A 45 0.78 17.80 -1.99
C LEU A 45 0.13 17.16 -3.22
N TYR A 46 0.73 16.06 -3.65
CA TYR A 46 0.35 15.29 -4.82
C TYR A 46 0.07 13.84 -4.44
N VAL A 47 -0.78 13.16 -5.20
CA VAL A 47 -1.04 11.72 -5.04
C VAL A 47 -0.84 11.00 -6.35
N LEU A 48 -0.01 9.95 -6.29
CA LEU A 48 0.33 9.06 -7.39
C LEU A 48 -0.49 7.79 -7.25
N ARG A 49 -1.30 7.49 -8.26
CA ARG A 49 -2.22 6.35 -8.26
C ARG A 49 -1.79 5.25 -9.23
N GLY A 50 -2.34 4.06 -9.01
CA GLY A 50 -1.95 2.86 -9.74
C GLY A 50 -0.58 2.33 -9.33
N GLY A 51 -0.22 1.14 -9.81
CA GLY A 51 1.10 0.57 -9.53
C GLY A 51 1.28 -0.03 -8.14
N GLY A 52 0.20 -0.25 -7.39
CA GLY A 52 0.20 -0.62 -5.98
C GLY A 52 -0.57 0.41 -5.16
N GLY A 53 -0.25 0.50 -3.88
CA GLY A 53 -0.79 1.50 -2.98
C GLY A 53 -0.61 2.93 -3.49
N ASN A 54 -1.54 3.80 -3.17
CA ASN A 54 -1.44 5.23 -3.45
C ASN A 54 -0.24 5.82 -2.72
N THR A 55 0.50 6.69 -3.41
CA THR A 55 1.68 7.36 -2.87
C THR A 55 1.38 8.85 -2.73
N ALA A 56 1.60 9.43 -1.55
CA ALA A 56 1.59 10.89 -1.41
C ALA A 56 3.00 11.46 -1.57
N ILE A 57 3.12 12.58 -2.29
CA ILE A 57 4.34 13.39 -2.39
C ILE A 57 4.05 14.75 -1.76
N PHE A 58 4.73 15.05 -0.67
CA PHE A 58 4.65 16.33 0.01
C PHE A 58 5.96 17.10 -0.14
N ILE A 59 5.89 18.30 -0.71
CA ILE A 59 7.06 19.16 -0.98
C ILE A 59 7.17 20.18 0.17
N ALA A 60 7.99 19.87 1.17
CA ALA A 60 8.30 20.75 2.29
C ALA A 60 9.40 21.76 1.92
N ALA A 61 9.73 22.70 2.81
CA ALA A 61 10.81 23.66 2.61
C ALA A 61 12.17 22.98 2.38
N ASN A 62 12.50 21.97 3.21
CA ASN A 62 13.83 21.35 3.26
C ASN A 62 13.96 20.05 2.44
N GLY A 63 12.91 19.59 1.77
CA GLY A 63 12.93 18.33 1.06
C GLY A 63 11.55 17.80 0.72
N VAL A 64 11.53 16.65 0.07
CA VAL A 64 10.31 15.93 -0.30
C VAL A 64 10.09 14.76 0.66
N VAL A 65 8.86 14.66 1.17
CA VAL A 65 8.38 13.52 1.95
C VAL A 65 7.49 12.65 1.06
N VAL A 66 7.78 11.36 1.01
CA VAL A 66 7.02 10.37 0.26
C VAL A 66 6.27 9.47 1.25
N VAL A 67 4.96 9.32 1.09
CA VAL A 67 4.15 8.37 1.86
C VAL A 67 3.83 7.18 0.98
N ASP A 68 4.31 5.99 1.35
CA ASP A 68 4.28 4.74 0.59
C ASP A 68 5.00 4.78 -0.77
N THR A 69 5.68 3.70 -1.15
CA THR A 69 6.61 3.65 -2.30
C THR A 69 6.25 2.62 -3.36
N LYS A 70 5.00 2.12 -3.33
CA LYS A 70 4.45 1.20 -4.34
C LYS A 70 5.16 -0.17 -4.37
N ASN A 71 4.81 -0.96 -5.38
CA ASN A 71 5.38 -2.26 -5.71
C ASN A 71 6.88 -2.20 -6.08
N PRO A 72 7.58 -3.35 -6.18
CA PRO A 72 8.94 -3.39 -6.71
C PRO A 72 9.09 -2.69 -8.09
N GLY A 73 10.20 -1.96 -8.27
CA GLY A 73 10.53 -1.22 -9.48
C GLY A 73 9.86 0.15 -9.60
N TRP A 74 9.10 0.60 -8.59
CA TRP A 74 8.40 1.89 -8.62
C TRP A 74 9.17 3.04 -7.98
N GLY A 75 10.26 2.78 -7.24
CA GLY A 75 11.02 3.86 -6.61
C GLY A 75 11.64 4.80 -7.64
N GLN A 76 12.22 4.28 -8.74
CA GLN A 76 12.73 5.14 -9.82
C GLN A 76 11.63 5.96 -10.52
N PRO A 77 10.49 5.38 -10.95
CA PRO A 77 9.35 6.16 -11.47
C PRO A 77 8.86 7.26 -10.51
N ILE A 78 8.82 6.99 -9.20
CA ILE A 78 8.45 8.01 -8.20
C ILE A 78 9.50 9.14 -8.17
N LEU A 79 10.79 8.80 -8.13
CA LEU A 79 11.89 9.79 -8.15
C LEU A 79 11.88 10.64 -9.42
N GLU A 80 11.66 10.02 -10.59
CA GLU A 80 11.52 10.70 -11.87
C GLU A 80 10.33 11.66 -11.85
N LYS A 81 9.18 11.22 -11.33
CA LYS A 81 8.03 12.11 -11.20
C LYS A 81 8.31 13.29 -10.26
N ILE A 82 8.97 13.06 -9.13
CA ILE A 82 9.35 14.12 -8.17
C ILE A 82 10.21 15.19 -8.86
N LYS A 83 11.18 14.79 -9.70
CA LYS A 83 12.02 15.73 -10.47
C LYS A 83 11.23 16.64 -11.41
N THR A 84 10.05 16.21 -11.87
CA THR A 84 9.16 17.08 -12.68
C THR A 84 8.39 18.11 -11.85
N LEU A 85 8.33 17.93 -10.53
CA LEU A 85 7.57 18.77 -9.60
C LEU A 85 8.48 19.74 -8.82
N THR A 86 9.73 19.35 -8.54
CA THR A 86 10.69 20.14 -7.76
C THR A 86 12.13 19.63 -7.91
N ASP A 87 13.09 20.52 -7.73
CA ASP A 87 14.53 20.19 -7.63
C ASP A 87 14.97 19.77 -6.22
N LYS A 88 14.06 19.81 -5.23
CA LYS A 88 14.36 19.42 -3.85
C LYS A 88 14.62 17.92 -3.74
N PRO A 89 15.59 17.49 -2.91
CA PRO A 89 15.84 16.08 -2.70
C PRO A 89 14.69 15.41 -1.92
N VAL A 90 14.49 14.12 -2.15
CA VAL A 90 13.70 13.28 -1.23
C VAL A 90 14.51 13.09 0.05
N THR A 91 13.91 13.43 1.19
CA THR A 91 14.56 13.33 2.50
C THR A 91 13.94 12.25 3.37
N THR A 92 12.66 11.97 3.17
CA THR A 92 11.90 11.09 4.07
C THR A 92 10.91 10.23 3.31
N ILE A 93 10.86 8.95 3.67
CA ILE A 93 9.77 8.02 3.37
C ILE A 93 9.02 7.74 4.67
N ILE A 94 7.70 7.77 4.61
CA ILE A 94 6.83 7.26 5.66
C ILE A 94 6.04 6.09 5.05
N ASN A 95 6.16 4.89 5.59
CA ASN A 95 5.28 3.79 5.17
C ASN A 95 4.11 3.63 6.14
N THR A 96 2.90 3.51 5.58
CA THR A 96 1.67 3.38 6.36
C THR A 96 1.58 2.01 7.04
N HIS A 97 1.96 0.95 6.34
CA HIS A 97 1.96 -0.42 6.83
C HIS A 97 2.94 -1.28 6.00
N THR A 98 2.98 -2.59 6.26
CA THR A 98 4.07 -3.47 5.80
C THR A 98 3.91 -4.08 4.41
N HIS A 99 2.80 -3.85 3.71
CA HIS A 99 2.52 -4.58 2.48
C HIS A 99 3.48 -4.23 1.35
N GLY A 100 3.79 -5.23 0.53
CA GLY A 100 4.81 -5.12 -0.52
C GLY A 100 4.51 -4.03 -1.53
N ASP A 101 3.25 -3.79 -1.84
CA ASP A 101 2.78 -2.73 -2.72
C ASP A 101 2.75 -1.34 -2.06
N HIS A 102 3.20 -1.21 -0.82
CA HIS A 102 3.39 0.06 -0.10
C HIS A 102 4.85 0.32 0.29
N VAL A 103 5.68 -0.71 0.39
CA VAL A 103 7.04 -0.59 0.93
C VAL A 103 8.16 -1.01 -0.02
N SER A 104 7.85 -1.76 -1.09
CA SER A 104 8.92 -2.42 -1.85
C SER A 104 9.76 -1.45 -2.67
N GLY A 105 9.18 -0.34 -3.13
CA GLY A 105 9.94 0.69 -3.83
C GLY A 105 10.99 1.39 -2.96
N ASN A 106 10.95 1.23 -1.62
CA ASN A 106 11.94 1.80 -0.70
C ASN A 106 13.38 1.46 -1.10
N VAL A 107 13.62 0.25 -1.61
CA VAL A 107 14.98 -0.25 -1.92
C VAL A 107 15.65 0.49 -3.07
N GLU A 108 14.89 1.27 -3.85
CA GLU A 108 15.39 2.04 -4.99
C GLU A 108 15.69 3.51 -4.64
N PHE A 109 15.28 3.97 -3.44
CA PHE A 109 15.61 5.31 -2.96
C PHE A 109 17.06 5.36 -2.43
N PRO A 110 17.72 6.53 -2.50
CA PRO A 110 19.05 6.69 -1.91
C PRO A 110 19.08 6.29 -0.43
N ALA A 111 20.15 5.62 0.01
CA ALA A 111 20.32 5.19 1.41
C ALA A 111 20.36 6.34 2.43
N THR A 112 20.47 7.60 1.96
CA THR A 112 20.40 8.82 2.77
C THR A 112 18.97 9.21 3.15
N VAL A 113 17.95 8.65 2.48
CA VAL A 113 16.54 8.92 2.79
C VAL A 113 16.16 8.26 4.11
N GLU A 114 15.61 9.04 5.04
CA GLU A 114 15.09 8.50 6.31
C GLU A 114 13.79 7.73 6.06
N VAL A 115 13.67 6.52 6.60
CA VAL A 115 12.42 5.73 6.54
C VAL A 115 11.81 5.67 7.95
N ILE A 116 10.57 6.12 8.08
CA ILE A 116 9.79 6.18 9.33
C ILE A 116 8.55 5.28 9.22
N VAL A 117 8.34 4.42 10.22
CA VAL A 117 7.14 3.56 10.32
C VAL A 117 6.68 3.37 11.77
N HIS A 118 5.51 2.76 11.96
CA HIS A 118 5.11 2.23 13.25
C HIS A 118 6.02 1.06 13.69
N GLU A 119 6.30 0.89 14.99
CA GLU A 119 7.22 -0.15 15.48
C GLU A 119 6.84 -1.58 15.05
N ASN A 120 5.54 -1.90 15.04
CA ASN A 120 5.07 -3.20 14.53
C ASN A 120 5.25 -3.33 13.01
N THR A 121 5.10 -2.25 12.26
CA THR A 121 5.35 -2.24 10.81
C THR A 121 6.82 -2.54 10.53
N LYS A 122 7.76 -2.01 11.32
CA LYS A 122 9.18 -2.39 11.23
C LYS A 122 9.38 -3.89 11.44
N ALA A 123 8.78 -4.45 12.49
CA ALA A 123 8.89 -5.89 12.77
C ALA A 123 8.32 -6.74 11.63
N ASN A 124 7.19 -6.34 11.04
CA ASN A 124 6.61 -7.04 9.90
C ASN A 124 7.43 -6.90 8.62
N MET A 125 8.01 -5.72 8.35
CA MET A 125 8.87 -5.48 7.18
C MET A 125 10.15 -6.32 7.22
N MET A 126 10.68 -6.65 8.40
CA MET A 126 11.84 -7.54 8.50
C MET A 126 11.53 -8.97 8.04
N GLU A 127 10.26 -9.37 8.10
CA GLU A 127 9.80 -10.71 7.76
C GLU A 127 9.20 -10.78 6.35
N MET A 128 8.49 -9.72 5.92
CA MET A 128 7.73 -9.66 4.66
C MET A 128 6.78 -10.85 4.48
N ARG A 129 5.95 -11.12 5.49
CA ARG A 129 4.92 -12.16 5.40
C ARG A 129 3.86 -11.73 4.39
N GLY A 130 3.47 -12.65 3.50
CA GLY A 130 2.34 -12.40 2.60
C GLY A 130 1.02 -12.21 3.36
N ALA A 131 0.17 -11.36 2.82
CA ALA A 131 -1.09 -10.98 3.45
C ALA A 131 -2.10 -12.14 3.51
N THR A 132 -2.91 -12.18 4.56
CA THR A 132 -4.00 -13.16 4.70
C THR A 132 -4.95 -13.14 3.50
N GLY A 133 -5.30 -14.34 3.02
CA GLY A 133 -6.22 -14.53 1.91
C GLY A 133 -5.65 -14.21 0.53
N ILE A 134 -4.36 -13.87 0.42
CA ILE A 134 -3.67 -13.70 -0.87
C ILE A 134 -2.73 -14.90 -1.08
N PRO A 135 -2.98 -15.75 -2.09
CA PRO A 135 -2.07 -16.85 -2.40
C PRO A 135 -0.68 -16.30 -2.77
N GLN A 136 0.36 -16.79 -2.09
CA GLN A 136 1.73 -16.51 -2.52
C GLN A 136 2.04 -17.34 -3.76
N GLN A 137 2.51 -16.67 -4.81
CA GLN A 137 3.03 -17.35 -6.00
C GLN A 137 4.55 -17.48 -5.86
N GLY A 138 5.02 -18.69 -5.56
CA GLY A 138 6.43 -18.96 -5.35
C GLY A 138 6.90 -18.75 -3.89
N PRO A 139 8.21 -18.92 -3.63
CA PRO A 139 8.76 -18.74 -2.30
C PRO A 139 8.58 -17.27 -1.86
N PRO A 140 8.34 -17.01 -0.56
CA PRO A 140 8.25 -15.65 -0.05
C PRO A 140 9.54 -14.89 -0.37
N THR A 141 9.43 -13.86 -1.20
CA THR A 141 10.53 -12.93 -1.48
C THR A 141 10.50 -11.82 -0.44
N ASN A 142 11.64 -11.62 0.23
CA ASN A 142 11.82 -10.52 1.13
C ASN A 142 12.74 -9.51 0.44
N ILE A 143 12.11 -8.52 -0.20
CA ILE A 143 12.80 -7.50 -0.99
C ILE A 143 13.91 -6.81 -0.19
N PHE A 144 13.72 -6.61 1.11
CA PHE A 144 14.73 -5.99 1.97
C PHE A 144 15.93 -6.91 2.20
N LYS A 145 15.72 -8.22 2.42
CA LYS A 145 16.83 -9.19 2.54
C LYS A 145 17.63 -9.29 1.25
N GLU A 146 16.96 -9.27 0.10
CA GLU A 146 17.60 -9.27 -1.24
C GLU A 146 18.45 -8.00 -1.48
N HIS A 147 18.14 -6.90 -0.78
CA HIS A 147 18.86 -5.63 -0.87
C HIS A 147 19.66 -5.30 0.39
N ASN A 148 20.13 -6.31 1.13
CA ASN A 148 20.99 -6.15 2.32
C ASN A 148 20.41 -5.19 3.39
N GLY A 149 19.09 -5.18 3.55
CA GLY A 149 18.36 -4.34 4.49
C GLY A 149 18.18 -2.88 4.05
N LEU A 150 18.58 -2.52 2.82
CA LEU A 150 18.32 -1.19 2.26
C LEU A 150 16.81 -0.92 2.23
N GLY A 151 16.38 0.28 2.62
CA GLY A 151 14.97 0.66 2.65
C GLY A 151 14.21 0.23 3.92
N LEU A 152 14.86 -0.51 4.84
CA LEU A 152 14.29 -0.78 6.16
C LEU A 152 14.32 0.47 7.07
N PRO A 153 13.31 0.63 7.95
CA PRO A 153 13.19 1.78 8.83
C PRO A 153 14.21 1.79 9.96
N LYS A 154 14.87 2.95 10.12
CA LYS A 154 15.75 3.24 11.25
C LYS A 154 15.03 4.00 12.36
N ARG A 155 13.97 4.75 12.03
CA ARG A 155 13.16 5.50 12.97
C ARG A 155 11.76 4.90 13.06
N THR A 156 11.24 4.84 14.28
CA THR A 156 9.90 4.30 14.53
C THR A 156 9.11 5.19 15.48
N PHE A 157 7.80 5.01 15.49
CA PHE A 157 6.89 5.58 16.48
C PHE A 157 5.93 4.51 17.01
N LYS A 158 5.31 4.79 18.17
CA LYS A 158 4.30 3.93 18.80
C LYS A 158 2.90 4.54 18.60
N ASP A 159 2.48 5.45 19.48
CA ASP A 159 1.14 6.04 19.39
C ASP A 159 1.08 7.27 18.48
N LYS A 160 2.06 8.17 18.62
CA LYS A 160 2.12 9.44 17.88
C LYS A 160 3.56 9.88 17.65
N MET A 161 3.80 10.51 16.51
CA MET A 161 5.02 11.28 16.24
C MET A 161 4.65 12.54 15.44
N SER A 162 5.40 13.62 15.62
CA SER A 162 5.35 14.78 14.73
C SER A 162 6.73 15.00 14.13
N ILE A 163 6.78 15.32 12.83
CA ILE A 163 7.99 15.75 12.13
C ILE A 163 7.72 17.07 11.43
N GLY A 164 8.78 17.84 11.15
CA GLY A 164 8.62 19.19 10.60
C GLY A 164 7.97 20.17 11.58
N THR A 165 7.72 21.40 11.13
CA THR A 165 7.09 22.47 11.92
C THR A 165 6.24 23.38 11.02
N GLY A 166 5.35 24.18 11.61
CA GLY A 166 4.52 25.14 10.87
C GLY A 166 3.70 24.47 9.76
N ASN A 167 3.76 25.04 8.55
CA ASN A 167 3.06 24.52 7.37
C ASN A 167 3.63 23.19 6.85
N ASP A 168 4.85 22.83 7.24
CA ASP A 168 5.53 21.59 6.86
C ASP A 168 5.40 20.49 7.91
N ARG A 169 4.64 20.74 8.98
CA ARG A 169 4.39 19.74 10.02
C ARG A 169 3.63 18.55 9.42
N ILE A 170 4.05 17.34 9.80
CA ILE A 170 3.35 16.08 9.54
C ILE A 170 3.16 15.38 10.88
N ASP A 171 1.95 14.90 11.14
CA ASP A 171 1.64 14.09 12.32
C ASP A 171 1.37 12.65 11.92
N LEU A 172 2.03 11.72 12.62
CA LEU A 172 1.83 10.29 12.50
C LEU A 172 1.01 9.82 13.69
N PHE A 173 -0.02 9.02 13.45
CA PHE A 173 -0.85 8.42 14.49
C PHE A 173 -1.01 6.92 14.29
N TYR A 174 -1.13 6.21 15.40
CA TYR A 174 -1.62 4.84 15.47
C TYR A 174 -2.89 4.80 16.32
N PHE A 175 -4.00 4.37 15.73
CA PHE A 175 -5.29 4.33 16.44
C PHE A 175 -5.66 2.95 16.98
N GLY A 176 -4.93 1.90 16.58
CA GLY A 176 -5.18 0.52 16.96
C GLY A 176 -5.03 -0.43 15.79
N ARG A 177 -5.20 -1.73 16.04
CA ARG A 177 -5.11 -2.77 15.00
C ARG A 177 -6.31 -2.65 14.06
N GLY A 178 -6.08 -2.89 12.78
CA GLY A 178 -7.12 -2.91 11.78
C GLY A 178 -6.73 -3.78 10.60
N HIS A 179 -6.23 -3.15 9.55
CA HIS A 179 -5.72 -3.84 8.37
C HIS A 179 -4.48 -4.68 8.71
N THR A 180 -3.50 -4.07 9.40
CA THR A 180 -2.37 -4.73 10.06
C THR A 180 -2.31 -4.36 11.54
N ASN A 181 -1.28 -4.80 12.28
CA ASN A 181 -1.02 -4.31 13.63
C ASN A 181 -0.20 -3.01 13.69
N GLY A 182 0.11 -2.37 12.57
CA GLY A 182 0.98 -1.18 12.51
C GLY A 182 0.47 -0.06 11.60
N ASP A 183 -0.84 -0.01 11.34
CA ASP A 183 -1.45 0.95 10.43
C ASP A 183 -1.25 2.40 10.89
N ALA A 184 -0.33 3.10 10.24
CA ALA A 184 -0.02 4.50 10.48
C ALA A 184 -0.94 5.42 9.67
N TRP A 185 -1.43 6.47 10.34
CA TRP A 185 -2.16 7.57 9.72
C TRP A 185 -1.24 8.77 9.58
N VAL A 186 -1.11 9.31 8.37
CA VAL A 186 -0.17 10.41 8.08
C VAL A 186 -0.97 11.69 7.79
N LEU A 187 -1.04 12.58 8.78
CA LEU A 187 -1.79 13.83 8.71
C LEU A 187 -0.87 14.98 8.29
N PHE A 188 -1.32 15.72 7.28
CA PHE A 188 -0.79 17.02 6.87
C PHE A 188 -1.71 18.13 7.42
N PRO A 189 -1.53 18.57 8.68
CA PRO A 189 -2.49 19.44 9.37
C PRO A 189 -2.76 20.76 8.65
N ALA A 190 -1.73 21.42 8.12
CA ALA A 190 -1.89 22.69 7.39
C ALA A 190 -2.70 22.52 6.09
N LEU A 191 -2.68 21.32 5.51
CA LEU A 191 -3.38 20.98 4.28
C LEU A 191 -4.76 20.36 4.52
N ARG A 192 -5.07 19.99 5.76
CA ARG A 192 -6.33 19.32 6.15
C ARG A 192 -6.51 17.98 5.41
N VAL A 193 -5.39 17.29 5.13
CA VAL A 193 -5.35 16.00 4.40
C VAL A 193 -4.72 14.92 5.27
N VAL A 194 -5.28 13.71 5.29
CA VAL A 194 -4.68 12.54 5.95
C VAL A 194 -4.53 11.39 4.96
N HIS A 195 -3.41 10.67 5.00
CA HIS A 195 -3.24 9.40 4.31
C HIS A 195 -3.51 8.25 5.29
N ALA A 196 -4.47 7.39 4.96
CA ALA A 196 -4.90 6.29 5.82
C ALA A 196 -4.24 4.95 5.46
N GLY A 197 -3.68 4.81 4.25
CA GLY A 197 -3.22 3.50 3.77
C GLY A 197 -4.38 2.51 3.71
N ASP A 198 -4.11 1.23 3.96
CA ASP A 198 -5.07 0.16 3.69
C ASP A 198 -6.05 -0.12 4.82
N ILE A 199 -5.85 0.46 6.01
CA ILE A 199 -6.91 0.47 7.04
C ILE A 199 -8.18 1.13 6.50
N PHE A 200 -8.04 2.07 5.56
CA PHE A 200 -9.11 2.55 4.70
C PHE A 200 -8.67 2.58 3.24
N ALA A 201 -8.56 1.40 2.62
CA ALA A 201 -8.18 1.25 1.21
C ALA A 201 -9.21 1.83 0.22
N GLY A 202 -10.47 1.93 0.63
CA GLY A 202 -11.62 2.43 -0.14
C GLY A 202 -12.92 1.84 0.40
N LYS A 203 -14.07 2.24 -0.18
CA LYS A 203 -15.37 1.66 0.15
C LYS A 203 -15.49 0.23 -0.40
N ASN A 204 -14.97 -0.75 0.33
CA ASN A 204 -14.93 -2.17 -0.05
C ASN A 204 -15.12 -3.06 1.20
N LEU A 205 -15.08 -4.38 1.03
CA LEU A 205 -14.80 -5.27 2.17
C LEU A 205 -13.44 -4.90 2.80
N PRO A 206 -13.27 -5.02 4.12
CA PRO A 206 -11.99 -4.70 4.74
C PRO A 206 -10.89 -5.61 4.23
N LEU A 207 -9.67 -5.09 4.18
CA LEU A 207 -8.49 -5.90 3.95
C LEU A 207 -8.01 -6.34 5.34
N LEU A 208 -8.31 -7.56 5.77
CA LEU A 208 -7.89 -8.06 7.08
C LEU A 208 -6.68 -8.97 6.93
N ASP A 209 -5.53 -8.54 7.46
CA ASP A 209 -4.29 -9.29 7.37
C ASP A 209 -3.82 -9.81 8.73
N ALA A 210 -4.39 -10.94 9.16
CA ALA A 210 -4.00 -11.61 10.40
C ALA A 210 -2.54 -12.07 10.41
N ASN A 211 -1.93 -12.38 9.24
CA ASN A 211 -0.52 -12.78 9.16
C ASN A 211 0.43 -11.66 9.62
N ASN A 212 0.01 -10.41 9.46
CA ASN A 212 0.71 -9.21 9.93
C ASN A 212 -0.04 -8.52 11.09
N GLY A 213 -0.83 -9.29 11.83
CA GLY A 213 -1.47 -8.85 13.07
C GLY A 213 -2.69 -7.94 12.90
N GLY A 214 -3.29 -7.86 11.72
CA GLY A 214 -4.60 -7.25 11.50
C GLY A 214 -5.69 -7.85 12.38
N SER A 215 -6.83 -7.17 12.50
CA SER A 215 -7.93 -7.57 13.37
C SER A 215 -9.28 -7.15 12.80
N GLY A 216 -10.13 -8.13 12.53
CA GLY A 216 -11.53 -7.91 12.16
C GLY A 216 -12.40 -7.55 13.37
N VAL A 217 -11.96 -7.90 14.58
CA VAL A 217 -12.67 -7.53 15.83
C VAL A 217 -12.40 -6.07 16.22
N GLN A 218 -11.20 -5.52 15.93
CA GLN A 218 -10.79 -4.19 16.37
C GLN A 218 -10.90 -3.10 15.29
N ILE A 219 -10.92 -3.45 13.99
CA ILE A 219 -10.85 -2.47 12.90
C ILE A 219 -11.94 -1.39 12.98
N GLY A 220 -13.18 -1.76 13.29
CA GLY A 220 -14.30 -0.80 13.40
C GLY A 220 -14.07 0.26 14.49
N ASP A 221 -13.51 -0.15 15.64
CA ASP A 221 -13.21 0.76 16.75
C ASP A 221 -11.98 1.63 16.46
N SER A 222 -10.94 1.06 15.83
CA SER A 222 -9.77 1.80 15.37
C SER A 222 -10.14 2.90 14.37
N LEU A 223 -11.00 2.60 13.39
CA LEU A 223 -11.52 3.57 12.42
C LEU A 223 -12.36 4.65 13.09
N ALA A 224 -13.26 4.27 14.02
CA ALA A 224 -14.08 5.23 14.76
C ALA A 224 -13.22 6.16 15.64
N LYS A 225 -12.17 5.62 16.28
CA LYS A 225 -11.22 6.40 17.06
C LYS A 225 -10.49 7.42 16.18
N ALA A 226 -10.04 7.02 14.99
CA ALA A 226 -9.43 7.94 14.02
C ALA A 226 -10.41 9.06 13.62
N ALA A 227 -11.65 8.70 13.25
CA ALA A 227 -12.68 9.65 12.84
C ALA A 227 -13.06 10.67 13.93
N ASN A 228 -12.95 10.29 15.20
CA ASN A 228 -13.24 11.13 16.35
C ASN A 228 -12.04 11.98 16.79
N SER A 229 -10.82 11.47 16.61
CA SER A 229 -9.59 12.12 17.08
C SER A 229 -9.03 13.12 16.08
N LEU A 230 -9.10 12.82 14.78
CA LEU A 230 -8.62 13.70 13.73
C LEU A 230 -9.55 14.90 13.58
N LYS A 231 -9.05 16.09 13.93
CA LYS A 231 -9.77 17.35 13.81
C LYS A 231 -9.34 18.08 12.54
N ASN A 232 -10.24 18.87 11.97
CA ASN A 232 -9.94 19.76 10.84
C ASN A 232 -9.38 19.02 9.60
N VAL A 233 -9.87 17.81 9.33
CA VAL A 233 -9.54 17.05 8.10
C VAL A 233 -10.69 17.16 7.12
N GLU A 234 -10.36 17.44 5.86
CA GLU A 234 -11.31 17.52 4.74
C GLU A 234 -11.15 16.36 3.77
N THR A 235 -9.91 15.93 3.55
CA THR A 235 -9.56 14.99 2.48
C THR A 235 -8.81 13.81 3.07
N ILE A 236 -9.21 12.61 2.66
CA ILE A 236 -8.54 11.35 3.00
C ILE A 236 -7.97 10.76 1.71
N ILE A 237 -6.68 10.49 1.73
CA ILE A 237 -6.01 9.65 0.76
C ILE A 237 -6.12 8.21 1.28
N THR A 238 -6.85 7.38 0.56
CA THR A 238 -7.01 5.96 0.85
C THR A 238 -5.86 5.15 0.26
N GLY A 239 -5.68 3.92 0.74
CA GLY A 239 -4.69 2.99 0.18
C GLY A 239 -4.84 2.71 -1.32
N HIS A 240 -6.05 2.52 -1.85
CA HIS A 240 -6.25 2.01 -3.23
C HIS A 240 -7.37 2.67 -4.03
N SER A 241 -8.13 3.62 -3.47
CA SER A 241 -9.16 4.32 -4.25
C SER A 241 -8.56 5.26 -5.29
N MET A 242 -9.20 5.33 -6.46
CA MET A 242 -8.83 6.28 -7.51
C MET A 242 -9.28 7.72 -7.21
N THR A 243 -10.10 7.92 -6.19
CA THR A 243 -10.53 9.24 -5.73
C THR A 243 -10.20 9.42 -4.26
N THR A 244 -10.15 10.67 -3.80
CA THR A 244 -10.05 10.95 -2.36
C THR A 244 -11.41 10.73 -1.69
N MET A 245 -11.39 10.56 -0.37
CA MET A 245 -12.57 10.34 0.46
C MET A 245 -12.72 11.45 1.50
N SER A 246 -13.89 11.54 2.12
CA SER A 246 -14.19 12.51 3.19
C SER A 246 -14.18 11.85 4.57
N MET A 247 -14.22 12.69 5.62
CA MET A 247 -14.44 12.21 6.99
C MET A 247 -15.82 11.56 7.19
N ALA A 248 -16.82 11.87 6.35
CA ALA A 248 -18.11 11.19 6.39
C ALA A 248 -17.98 9.76 5.87
N ASP A 249 -17.22 9.55 4.79
CA ASP A 249 -16.94 8.22 4.24
C ASP A 249 -16.16 7.37 5.25
N LEU A 250 -15.21 7.95 6.00
CA LEU A 250 -14.51 7.24 7.06
C LEU A 250 -15.45 6.79 8.18
N ARG A 251 -16.38 7.65 8.60
CA ARG A 251 -17.38 7.27 9.64
C ARG A 251 -18.29 6.17 9.14
N GLU A 252 -18.77 6.28 7.90
CA GLU A 252 -19.56 5.22 7.27
C GLU A 252 -18.78 3.89 7.19
N TYR A 253 -17.51 3.94 6.84
CA TYR A 253 -16.65 2.78 6.78
C TYR A 253 -16.35 2.16 8.15
N ALA A 254 -16.23 2.98 9.21
CA ALA A 254 -16.14 2.51 10.58
C ALA A 254 -17.41 1.74 11.00
N GLU A 255 -18.59 2.31 10.72
CA GLU A 255 -19.87 1.67 11.03
C GLU A 255 -20.09 0.39 10.21
N PHE A 256 -19.73 0.40 8.92
CA PHE A 256 -19.73 -0.80 8.09
C PHE A 256 -18.95 -1.96 8.72
N ASN A 257 -17.73 -1.69 9.20
CA ASN A 257 -16.89 -2.71 9.83
C ASN A 257 -17.47 -3.22 11.15
N LYS A 258 -18.10 -2.36 11.96
CA LYS A 258 -18.79 -2.78 13.18
C LYS A 258 -20.01 -3.65 12.89
N GLU A 259 -20.81 -3.29 11.90
CA GLU A 259 -21.98 -4.07 11.48
C GLU A 259 -21.58 -5.40 10.87
N PHE A 260 -20.54 -5.42 10.04
CA PHE A 260 -19.97 -6.65 9.51
C PHE A 260 -19.53 -7.58 10.64
N LEU A 261 -18.78 -7.08 11.62
CA LEU A 261 -18.39 -7.83 12.81
C LEU A 261 -19.60 -8.36 13.59
N ALA A 262 -20.64 -7.54 13.80
CA ALA A 262 -21.84 -7.95 14.52
C ALA A 262 -22.55 -9.13 13.83
N VAL A 263 -22.71 -9.07 12.51
CA VAL A 263 -23.31 -10.15 11.72
C VAL A 263 -22.49 -11.45 11.83
N VAL A 264 -21.16 -11.35 11.69
CA VAL A 264 -20.27 -12.51 11.78
C VAL A 264 -20.28 -13.12 13.19
N ARG A 265 -20.31 -12.29 14.23
CA ARG A 265 -20.37 -12.73 15.62
C ARG A 265 -21.67 -13.49 15.93
N GLU A 266 -22.81 -12.96 15.52
CA GLU A 266 -24.09 -13.65 15.71
C GLU A 266 -24.17 -14.96 14.92
N ALA A 267 -23.61 -14.99 13.70
CA ALA A 267 -23.54 -16.21 12.94
C ALA A 267 -22.66 -17.29 13.59
N LYS A 268 -21.50 -16.92 14.14
CA LYS A 268 -20.63 -17.83 14.90
C LYS A 268 -21.35 -18.36 16.13
N LYS A 269 -22.01 -17.48 16.89
CA LYS A 269 -22.80 -17.85 18.07
C LYS A 269 -23.95 -18.81 17.73
N ALA A 270 -24.54 -18.67 16.54
CA ALA A 270 -25.55 -19.58 16.01
C ALA A 270 -24.96 -20.88 15.42
N GLY A 271 -23.65 -21.12 15.55
CA GLY A 271 -22.99 -22.35 15.10
C GLY A 271 -22.79 -22.47 13.58
N LYS A 272 -22.93 -21.38 12.82
CA LYS A 272 -22.76 -21.41 11.36
C LYS A 272 -21.28 -21.51 10.98
N SER A 273 -20.98 -22.28 9.93
CA SER A 273 -19.63 -22.33 9.36
C SER A 273 -19.27 -21.05 8.61
N VAL A 274 -17.98 -20.79 8.38
CA VAL A 274 -17.50 -19.65 7.58
C VAL A 274 -18.12 -19.66 6.17
N ASP A 275 -18.23 -20.84 5.55
CA ASP A 275 -18.82 -20.99 4.22
C ASP A 275 -20.31 -20.67 4.20
N ASP A 276 -21.08 -21.09 5.22
CA ASP A 276 -22.51 -20.77 5.32
C ASP A 276 -22.74 -19.26 5.43
N VAL A 277 -21.90 -18.58 6.22
CA VAL A 277 -21.97 -17.12 6.38
C VAL A 277 -21.61 -16.44 5.06
N ALA A 278 -20.50 -16.82 4.43
CA ALA A 278 -20.07 -16.21 3.17
C ALA A 278 -21.10 -16.39 2.04
N LYS A 279 -21.75 -17.56 1.96
CA LYS A 279 -22.76 -17.86 0.94
C LYS A 279 -24.03 -17.02 1.09
N THR A 280 -24.42 -16.72 2.34
CA THR A 280 -25.68 -16.04 2.65
C THR A 280 -25.53 -14.53 2.84
N TRP A 281 -24.33 -14.05 3.18
CA TRP A 281 -24.06 -12.65 3.41
C TRP A 281 -24.27 -11.81 2.14
N LYS A 282 -24.85 -10.63 2.32
CA LYS A 282 -25.05 -9.61 1.28
C LYS A 282 -24.63 -8.25 1.82
N MET A 283 -24.08 -7.42 0.94
CA MET A 283 -23.81 -6.01 1.26
C MET A 283 -25.12 -5.33 1.66
N PRO A 284 -25.22 -4.72 2.86
CA PRO A 284 -26.41 -3.99 3.25
C PRO A 284 -26.68 -2.82 2.28
N ALA A 285 -27.94 -2.66 1.85
CA ALA A 285 -28.31 -1.72 0.77
C ALA A 285 -27.95 -0.26 1.04
N LYS A 286 -27.78 0.14 2.31
CA LYS A 286 -27.37 1.49 2.70
C LYS A 286 -25.91 1.83 2.35
N TYR A 287 -25.04 0.83 2.16
CA TYR A 287 -23.65 1.03 1.80
C TYR A 287 -23.49 1.15 0.28
N THR A 288 -24.00 2.25 -0.25
CA THR A 288 -23.98 2.55 -1.69
C THR A 288 -22.57 2.91 -2.15
N GLY A 289 -22.21 2.50 -3.37
CA GLY A 289 -20.90 2.81 -3.97
C GLY A 289 -19.74 1.97 -3.42
N TYR A 290 -20.03 0.95 -2.60
CA TYR A 290 -19.03 -0.05 -2.22
C TYR A 290 -18.73 -0.99 -3.38
N GLY A 291 -17.48 -1.41 -3.52
CA GLY A 291 -17.10 -2.42 -4.50
C GLY A 291 -17.81 -3.75 -4.24
N ALA A 292 -18.04 -4.50 -5.31
CA ALA A 292 -18.69 -5.80 -5.23
C ALA A 292 -17.90 -6.75 -4.31
N PRO A 293 -18.55 -7.43 -3.36
CA PRO A 293 -17.86 -8.32 -2.43
C PRO A 293 -17.25 -9.50 -3.19
N GLN A 294 -15.93 -9.61 -3.14
CA GLN A 294 -15.22 -10.76 -3.70
C GLN A 294 -15.34 -11.95 -2.73
N GLU A 295 -15.81 -13.09 -3.22
CA GLU A 295 -16.12 -14.26 -2.37
C GLU A 295 -14.91 -14.72 -1.55
N ALA A 296 -13.73 -14.82 -2.17
CA ALA A 296 -12.50 -15.23 -1.49
C ALA A 296 -12.12 -14.27 -0.35
N ARG A 297 -12.24 -12.95 -0.58
CA ARG A 297 -11.97 -11.93 0.45
C ARG A 297 -13.00 -11.99 1.58
N LEU A 298 -14.27 -12.16 1.23
CA LEU A 298 -15.35 -12.29 2.21
C LEU A 298 -15.11 -13.48 3.14
N LYS A 299 -14.82 -14.66 2.58
CA LYS A 299 -14.48 -15.87 3.33
C LYS A 299 -13.27 -15.66 4.23
N ALA A 300 -12.18 -15.09 3.70
CA ALA A 300 -10.99 -14.79 4.46
C ALA A 300 -11.26 -13.85 5.65
N ASN A 301 -12.04 -12.78 5.44
CA ASN A 301 -12.38 -11.83 6.50
C ASN A 301 -13.25 -12.47 7.60
N ILE A 302 -14.23 -13.28 7.21
CA ILE A 302 -15.08 -14.03 8.16
C ILE A 302 -14.20 -14.99 8.97
N GLN A 303 -13.28 -15.70 8.33
CA GLN A 303 -12.34 -16.61 9.00
C GLN A 303 -11.47 -15.86 10.02
N VAL A 304 -10.89 -14.72 9.65
CA VAL A 304 -10.10 -13.89 10.59
C VAL A 304 -10.92 -13.52 11.83
N ILE A 305 -12.15 -13.07 11.65
CA ILE A 305 -13.03 -12.74 12.78
C ILE A 305 -13.36 -13.99 13.60
N TYR A 306 -13.66 -15.12 12.94
CA TYR A 306 -13.93 -16.38 13.62
C TYR A 306 -12.75 -16.82 14.47
N ASP A 307 -11.51 -16.70 13.98
CA ASP A 307 -10.32 -17.09 14.72
C ASP A 307 -10.04 -16.17 15.92
N GLU A 308 -10.42 -14.89 15.83
CA GLU A 308 -10.27 -13.93 16.93
C GLU A 308 -11.35 -14.04 18.02
N LEU A 309 -12.56 -14.46 17.65
CA LEU A 309 -13.65 -14.65 18.60
C LEU A 309 -13.42 -15.93 19.41
N LYS A 310 -13.48 -15.85 20.73
CA LYS A 310 -13.43 -17.02 21.62
C LYS A 310 -14.69 -17.86 21.52
#